data_AF-A0A7H9CH67-F1
#
_entry.id   AF-A0A7H9CH67-F1
#
_cell.length_a   1.000
_cell.length_b   1.000
_cell.length_c   1.000
_cell.angle_alpha   90.00
_cell.angle_beta   90.00
_cell.angle_gamma   90.00
#
_symmetry.space_group_name_H-M   'P 1'
#
loop_
_entity.id
_entity.type
_entity.pdbx_description
1 polymer ?
#
loop_
_entity_poly.entity_id
_entity_poly.type
_entity_poly.pdbx_seq_one_letter_code
_entity_poly.pdbx_strand_id
1 'polypeptide(L)'
;MQAINYDKYLNMNERQLLNSLLNAEKKETKIKTILQENSDLISFLKAKLKEKIDRPKYNFVPYKESEAYKIGREREKARTPEQQAQLDREIDELINKNYGNEL
;
A
#
# COMPACT_ATOMS: atom_id res chain seq x y z
N MET A 1 14.93 -30.97 -14.24
CA MET A 1 13.80 -31.90 -14.08
C MET A 1 14.28 -33.29 -14.46
N GLN A 2 14.09 -34.28 -13.61
CA GLN A 2 14.46 -35.66 -13.93
C GLN A 2 13.42 -36.20 -14.91
N ALA A 3 13.85 -36.64 -16.09
CA ALA A 3 12.95 -37.25 -17.07
C ALA A 3 12.31 -38.51 -16.48
N ILE A 4 11.02 -38.73 -16.76
CA ILE A 4 10.34 -39.96 -16.35
C ILE A 4 10.92 -41.11 -17.18
N ASN A 5 11.52 -42.10 -16.51
CA ASN A 5 11.97 -43.31 -17.17
C ASN A 5 10.77 -44.27 -17.33
N TYR A 6 10.21 -44.30 -18.54
CA TYR A 6 9.07 -45.15 -18.86
C TYR A 6 9.44 -46.63 -18.99
N ASP A 7 10.69 -46.95 -19.37
CA ASP A 7 11.17 -48.34 -19.52
C ASP A 7 11.09 -49.13 -18.22
N LYS A 8 11.16 -48.43 -17.08
CA LYS A 8 10.99 -49.00 -15.75
C LYS A 8 9.66 -49.75 -15.58
N TYR A 9 8.61 -49.35 -16.29
CA TYR A 9 7.27 -49.89 -16.13
C TYR A 9 6.96 -51.04 -17.11
N LEU A 10 7.76 -51.20 -18.18
CA LEU A 10 7.49 -52.19 -19.24
C LEU A 10 7.52 -53.64 -18.75
N ASN A 11 8.36 -53.92 -17.75
CA ASN A 11 8.53 -55.27 -17.18
C ASN A 11 7.81 -55.47 -15.84
N MET A 12 6.98 -54.52 -15.42
CA MET A 12 6.22 -54.64 -14.17
C MET A 12 5.00 -55.55 -14.37
N ASN A 13 4.71 -56.37 -13.37
CA ASN A 13 3.43 -57.10 -13.33
C ASN A 13 2.27 -56.17 -12.92
N GLU A 14 1.04 -56.65 -13.07
CA GLU A 14 -0.19 -55.89 -12.83
C GLU A 14 -0.23 -55.24 -11.43
N ARG A 15 0.20 -55.97 -10.39
CA ARG A 15 0.22 -55.45 -9.01
C ARG A 15 1.26 -54.34 -8.83
N GLN A 16 2.42 -54.45 -9.47
CA GLN A 16 3.46 -53.43 -9.46
C GLN A 16 3.04 -52.18 -10.24
N LEU A 17 2.35 -52.35 -11.37
CA LEU A 17 1.77 -51.26 -12.15
C LEU A 17 0.69 -50.53 -11.35
N LEU A 18 -0.23 -51.26 -10.70
CA LEU A 18 -1.27 -50.68 -9.85
C LEU A 18 -0.67 -49.85 -8.71
N ASN A 19 0.34 -50.38 -8.01
CA ASN A 19 1.03 -49.64 -6.96
C ASN A 19 1.74 -48.38 -7.50
N SER A 20 2.31 -48.48 -8.69
CA SER A 20 2.97 -47.34 -9.34
C SER A 20 1.97 -46.25 -9.73
N LEU A 21 0.81 -46.65 -10.26
CA LEU A 21 -0.30 -45.75 -10.59
C LEU A 21 -0.79 -45.02 -9.34
N LEU A 22 -1.13 -45.73 -8.26
CA LEU A 22 -1.60 -45.14 -7.01
C LEU A 22 -0.60 -44.13 -6.43
N ASN A 23 0.70 -44.42 -6.55
CA ASN A 23 1.74 -43.50 -6.11
C ASN A 23 1.86 -42.28 -7.02
N ALA A 24 1.67 -42.43 -8.33
CA ALA A 24 1.66 -41.33 -9.27
C ALA A 24 0.46 -40.40 -9.02
N GLU A 25 -0.74 -40.96 -8.83
CA GLU A 25 -1.96 -40.21 -8.50
C GLU A 25 -1.83 -39.43 -7.18
N LYS A 26 -1.25 -40.05 -6.15
CA LYS A 26 -0.94 -39.37 -4.88
C LYS A 26 0.05 -38.22 -5.04
N LYS A 27 1.05 -38.36 -5.92
CA LYS A 27 1.98 -37.27 -6.22
C LYS A 27 1.29 -36.17 -7.01
N GLU A 28 0.47 -36.51 -7.99
CA GLU A 28 -0.28 -35.56 -8.81
C GLU A 28 -1.22 -34.72 -7.94
N THR A 29 -2.01 -35.35 -7.08
CA THR A 29 -2.89 -34.66 -6.13
C THR A 29 -2.12 -33.71 -5.22
N LYS A 30 -1.00 -34.16 -4.63
CA LYS A 30 -0.14 -33.29 -3.82
C LYS A 30 0.40 -32.10 -4.60
N ILE A 31 0.84 -32.30 -5.84
CA ILE A 31 1.34 -31.22 -6.71
C ILE A 31 0.22 -30.22 -7.02
N LYS A 32 -1.00 -30.71 -7.33
CA LYS A 32 -2.17 -29.86 -7.56
C LYS A 32 -2.51 -29.01 -6.33
N THR A 33 -2.47 -29.59 -5.14
CA THR A 33 -2.67 -28.83 -3.89
C THR A 33 -1.62 -27.74 -3.71
N ILE A 34 -0.32 -28.09 -3.86
CA ILE A 34 0.77 -27.11 -3.74
C ILE A 34 0.64 -25.99 -4.79
N LEU A 35 0.23 -26.34 -6.01
CA LEU A 35 0.02 -25.36 -7.08
C LEU A 35 -1.11 -24.39 -6.72
N GLN A 36 -2.21 -24.91 -6.17
CA GLN A 36 -3.33 -24.09 -5.70
C GLN A 36 -2.90 -23.18 -4.55
N GLU A 37 -2.25 -23.73 -3.52
CA GLU A 37 -1.73 -22.96 -2.37
C GLU A 37 -0.80 -21.83 -2.81
N ASN A 38 0.10 -22.10 -3.77
CA ASN A 38 0.98 -21.08 -4.32
C ASN A 38 0.21 -20.01 -5.11
N SER A 39 -0.81 -20.40 -5.87
CA SER A 39 -1.67 -19.44 -6.60
C SER A 39 -2.43 -18.52 -5.63
N ASP A 40 -2.95 -19.08 -4.54
CA ASP A 40 -3.67 -18.32 -3.51
C ASP A 40 -2.72 -17.38 -2.77
N LEU A 41 -1.52 -17.85 -2.44
CA LEU A 41 -0.46 -17.02 -1.86
C LEU A 41 -0.09 -15.86 -2.79
N ILE A 42 0.12 -16.11 -4.08
CA ILE A 42 0.42 -15.05 -5.06
C ILE A 42 -0.69 -14.01 -5.08
N SER A 43 -1.94 -14.45 -5.08
CA SER A 43 -3.11 -13.56 -5.10
C SER A 43 -3.20 -12.71 -3.83
N PHE A 44 -2.99 -13.32 -2.66
CA PHE A 44 -2.93 -12.64 -1.38
C PHE A 44 -1.80 -11.60 -1.33
N LEU A 45 -0.59 -11.96 -1.76
CA LEU A 45 0.55 -11.06 -1.77
C LEU A 45 0.32 -9.87 -2.72
N LYS A 46 -0.29 -10.08 -3.89
CA LYS A 46 -0.69 -8.99 -4.80
C LYS A 46 -1.69 -8.05 -4.13
N ALA A 47 -2.71 -8.59 -3.47
CA ALA A 47 -3.70 -7.78 -2.76
C ALA A 47 -3.06 -6.95 -1.63
N LYS A 48 -2.18 -7.56 -0.83
CA LYS A 48 -1.45 -6.87 0.24
C LYS A 48 -0.48 -5.82 -0.26
N LEU A 49 0.21 -6.09 -1.38
CA LEU A 49 1.09 -5.11 -2.00
C LEU A 49 0.29 -3.89 -2.47
N LYS A 50 -0.85 -4.12 -3.13
CA LYS A 50 -1.76 -3.05 -3.54
C LYS A 50 -2.25 -2.24 -2.34
N GLU A 51 -2.71 -2.89 -1.27
CA GLU A 51 -3.11 -2.23 -0.02
C GLU A 51 -1.98 -1.34 0.54
N LYS A 52 -0.73 -1.80 0.48
CA LYS A 52 0.43 -1.04 0.99
C LYS A 52 0.83 0.13 0.10
N ILE A 53 0.73 -0.03 -1.22
CA ILE A 53 1.04 1.03 -2.20
C ILE A 53 -0.05 2.11 -2.18
N ASP A 54 -1.31 1.68 -2.19
CA ASP A 54 -2.47 2.58 -2.25
C ASP A 54 -2.74 3.26 -0.90
N ARG A 55 -2.18 2.74 0.21
CA ARG A 55 -2.31 3.37 1.52
C ARG A 55 -1.47 4.67 1.55
N PRO A 56 -2.10 5.84 1.70
CA PRO A 56 -1.36 7.08 1.83
C PRO A 56 -0.46 7.02 3.07
N LYS A 57 0.83 7.35 2.91
CA LYS A 57 1.83 7.34 3.99
C LYS A 57 1.43 8.23 5.17
N TYR A 58 0.69 9.29 4.88
CA TYR A 58 0.16 10.23 5.84
C TYR A 58 -1.28 10.55 5.48
N ASN A 59 -2.13 10.71 6.49
CA ASN A 59 -3.46 11.28 6.32
C ASN A 59 -3.33 12.80 6.24
N PHE A 60 -2.87 13.30 5.09
CA PHE A 60 -2.83 14.74 4.86
C PHE A 60 -4.27 15.26 4.83
N VAL A 61 -4.58 16.11 5.81
CA VAL A 61 -5.80 16.91 5.79
C VAL A 61 -5.49 18.17 4.97
N PRO A 62 -6.26 18.48 3.92
CA PRO A 62 -6.11 19.74 3.19
C PRO A 62 -6.10 20.92 4.17
N TYR A 63 -5.21 21.89 3.96
CA TYR A 63 -5.06 23.02 4.91
C TYR A 63 -6.39 23.71 5.23
N LYS A 64 -7.25 23.89 4.22
CA LYS A 64 -8.59 24.51 4.36
C LYS A 64 -9.56 23.71 5.25
N GLU A 65 -9.31 22.43 5.45
CA GLU A 65 -10.11 21.55 6.30
C GLU A 65 -9.51 21.43 7.72
N SER A 66 -8.29 21.94 7.93
CA SER A 66 -7.64 21.91 9.23
C SER A 66 -8.34 22.80 10.26
N GLU A 67 -8.30 22.39 11.52
CA GLU A 67 -8.83 23.19 12.64
C GLU A 67 -8.14 24.56 12.74
N ALA A 68 -6.83 24.63 12.47
CA ALA A 68 -6.10 25.89 12.46
C ALA A 68 -6.68 26.89 11.45
N TYR A 69 -7.04 26.43 10.25
CA TYR A 69 -7.69 27.28 9.25
C TYR A 69 -9.08 27.73 9.69
N LYS A 70 -9.90 26.82 10.26
CA LYS A 70 -11.24 27.17 10.76
C LYS A 70 -11.17 28.24 11.85
N ILE A 71 -10.31 28.03 12.86
CA ILE A 71 -10.09 28.98 13.96
C ILE A 71 -9.58 30.32 13.42
N GLY A 72 -8.65 30.31 12.46
CA GLY A 72 -8.15 31.52 11.82
C GLY A 72 -9.26 32.31 11.13
N ARG A 73 -10.10 31.62 10.34
CA ARG A 73 -11.25 32.24 9.66
C ARG A 73 -12.29 32.78 10.62
N GLU A 74 -12.56 32.09 11.72
CA GLU A 74 -13.47 32.58 12.76
C GLU A 74 -12.93 33.85 13.41
N ARG A 75 -11.64 33.88 13.74
CA ARG A 75 -10.98 35.08 14.29
C ARG A 75 -10.97 36.24 13.31
N GLU A 76 -10.72 35.99 12.02
CA GLU A 76 -10.83 37.00 10.97
C GLU A 76 -12.24 37.59 10.89
N LYS A 77 -13.27 36.73 10.93
CA LYS A 77 -14.68 37.19 10.89
C LYS A 77 -15.08 37.97 12.14
N ALA A 78 -14.51 37.63 13.30
CA ALA A 78 -14.78 38.29 14.58
C ALA A 78 -14.02 39.62 14.74
N ARG A 79 -13.11 39.96 13.82
CA ARG A 79 -12.28 41.16 13.92
C ARG A 79 -13.10 42.42 13.67
N THR A 80 -12.90 43.45 14.50
CA THR A 80 -13.52 44.76 14.29
C THR A 80 -12.82 45.53 13.16
N PRO A 81 -13.49 46.52 12.54
CA PRO A 81 -12.86 47.36 11.52
C PRO A 81 -11.58 48.07 12.01
N GLU A 82 -11.55 48.48 13.27
CA GLU A 82 -10.38 49.13 13.89
C GLU A 82 -9.20 48.16 14.02
N GLN A 83 -9.47 46.93 14.46
CA GLN A 83 -8.45 45.88 14.56
C GLN A 83 -7.94 45.47 13.18
N GLN A 84 -8.79 45.47 12.15
CA GLN A 84 -8.36 45.20 10.77
C GLN A 84 -7.45 46.32 10.26
N ALA A 85 -7.84 47.58 10.44
CA ALA A 85 -7.02 48.72 10.04
C ALA A 85 -5.66 48.76 10.76
N GLN A 86 -5.62 48.37 12.04
CA GLN A 86 -4.37 48.25 12.77
C GLN A 86 -3.49 47.14 12.22
N LEU A 87 -4.05 45.97 11.91
CA LEU A 87 -3.30 44.88 11.31
C LEU A 87 -2.74 45.26 9.93
N ASP A 88 -3.53 45.95 9.10
CA ASP A 88 -3.09 46.38 7.77
C ASP A 88 -1.87 47.31 7.87
N ARG A 89 -1.86 48.24 8.85
CA ARG A 89 -0.68 49.08 9.13
C ARG A 89 0.53 48.27 9.55
N GLU A 90 0.37 47.30 10.46
CA GLU A 90 1.47 46.44 10.90
C GLU A 90 2.06 45.62 9.75
N ILE A 91 1.22 45.13 8.84
CA ILE A 91 1.66 44.43 7.63
C ILE A 91 2.44 45.37 6.71
N ASP A 92 1.93 46.57 6.46
CA ASP A 92 2.60 47.57 5.61
C ASP A 92 3.95 47.99 6.19
N GLU A 93 4.04 48.17 7.51
CA GLU A 93 5.29 48.47 8.20
C GLU A 93 6.30 47.31 8.05
N LEU A 94 5.86 46.06 8.20
CA LEU A 94 6.73 44.88 8.03
C LEU A 94 7.21 44.70 6.59
N ILE A 95 6.33 44.89 5.60
CA ILE A 95 6.69 44.78 4.18
C ILE A 95 7.75 45.82 3.82
N ASN A 96 7.60 47.04 4.33
CA ASN A 96 8.50 48.15 4.03
C ASN A 96 9.68 48.25 5.01
N LYS A 97 9.78 47.34 5.99
CA LYS A 97 10.89 47.31 6.93
C LYS A 97 12.16 46.89 6.21
N ASN A 98 13.18 47.75 6.23
CA ASN A 98 14.49 47.40 5.69
C ASN A 98 15.26 46.51 6.69
N TYR A 99 15.39 45.23 6.38
CA TYR A 99 16.13 44.24 7.17
C TYR A 99 17.66 44.28 6.92
N GLY A 100 18.16 45.21 6.11
CA GLY A 100 19.55 45.27 5.67
C GLY A 100 20.61 45.59 6.73
N ASN A 101 20.22 45.96 7.96
CA ASN A 101 21.13 46.30 9.05
C ASN A 101 21.07 45.32 10.25
N GLU A 102 20.41 44.16 10.11
CA GLU A 102 20.29 43.14 11.18
C GLU A 102 21.29 41.97 11.05
N LEU A 103 22.48 42.20 10.44
CA LEU A 103 23.57 41.22 10.26
C LEU A 103 24.86 41.63 10.98
#